data_AF-A0A942GSS7-F1
#
_entry.id   AF-A0A942GSS7-F1
#
_cell.length_a   1.000
_cell.length_b   1.000
_cell.length_c   1.000
_cell.angle_alpha   90.00
_cell.angle_beta   90.00
_cell.angle_gamma   90.00
#
_symmetry.space_group_name_H-M   'P 1'
#
loop_
_entity.id
_entity.type
_entity.pdbx_description
1 polymer ?
#
loop_
_entity_poly.entity_id
_entity_poly.type
_entity_poly.pdbx_seq_one_letter_code
_entity_poly.pdbx_strand_id
1 'polypeptide(L)'
;MTVTAFREAVLGHPKVRVVGSGSRLAWCSPWDGPTVSTFGLAGIEELSVPDRLVTVLAGTQVEDLLEELKTHGLGLPLAQGDPVVTQRYGTIGGLFMGGLPAWGGETRDWVLGMQVLRGDGSLAKVGAKVAKSVAGYDGQRFFVGSRGGLVACLSVTLRLWPLALVDSLRAPAFEDVRAVWFDGQVRWGASVPTGADWWIGQGGARSPSSVPDLERRAKSILDPSGRFAEGWL
;
A
#
# COMPACT_ATOMS: atom_id res chain seq x y z
N MET A 1 -20.70 4.65 -7.16
CA MET A 1 -20.30 5.81 -7.99
C MET A 1 -19.52 5.30 -9.19
N THR A 2 -19.70 5.86 -10.39
CA THR A 2 -18.96 5.42 -11.59
C THR A 2 -17.70 6.27 -11.81
N VAL A 3 -16.71 5.74 -12.52
CA VAL A 3 -15.49 6.50 -12.91
C VAL A 3 -15.85 7.75 -13.72
N THR A 4 -16.85 7.65 -14.60
CA THR A 4 -17.33 8.79 -15.39
C THR A 4 -17.90 9.90 -14.51
N ALA A 5 -18.77 9.55 -13.55
CA ALA A 5 -19.35 10.52 -12.62
C ALA A 5 -18.28 11.19 -11.74
N PHE A 6 -17.28 10.42 -11.28
CA PHE A 6 -16.15 10.98 -10.53
C PHE A 6 -15.31 11.93 -11.38
N ARG A 7 -15.04 11.57 -12.64
CA ARG A 7 -14.31 12.42 -13.60
C ARG A 7 -15.03 13.74 -13.84
N GLU A 8 -16.34 13.71 -14.06
CA GLU A 8 -17.15 14.92 -14.24
C GLU A 8 -17.11 15.81 -12.99
N ALA A 9 -17.21 15.22 -11.79
CA ALA A 9 -17.11 15.97 -10.53
C ALA A 9 -15.74 16.65 -10.36
N VAL A 10 -14.65 15.98 -10.76
CA VAL A 10 -13.29 16.58 -10.72
C VAL A 10 -13.16 17.72 -11.73
N LEU A 11 -13.67 17.54 -12.96
CA LEU A 11 -13.58 18.53 -14.03
C LEU A 11 -14.52 19.73 -13.87
N GLY A 12 -15.54 19.61 -13.01
CA GLY A 12 -16.42 20.72 -12.65
C GLY A 12 -15.74 21.85 -11.87
N HIS A 13 -14.47 21.65 -11.46
CA HIS A 13 -13.72 22.61 -10.67
C HIS A 13 -12.28 22.81 -11.19
N PRO A 14 -11.75 24.05 -11.21
CA PRO A 14 -10.38 24.31 -11.65
C PRO A 14 -9.33 23.76 -10.66
N LYS A 15 -9.69 23.62 -9.38
CA LYS A 15 -8.87 23.02 -8.34
C LYS A 15 -9.77 22.27 -7.38
N VAL A 16 -9.43 21.03 -7.06
CA VAL A 16 -10.25 20.15 -6.22
C VAL A 16 -9.37 19.34 -5.30
N ARG A 17 -9.86 19.06 -4.09
CA ARG A 17 -9.26 18.08 -3.19
C ARG A 17 -9.92 16.73 -3.38
N VAL A 18 -9.10 15.70 -3.60
CA VAL A 18 -9.59 14.32 -3.67
C VAL A 18 -9.43 13.67 -2.31
N VAL A 19 -10.49 13.03 -1.81
CA VAL A 19 -10.50 12.41 -0.47
C VAL A 19 -11.14 11.03 -0.53
N GLY A 20 -10.52 10.03 0.10
CA GLY A 20 -11.20 8.77 0.40
C GLY A 20 -12.16 8.95 1.56
N SER A 21 -11.79 8.43 2.73
CA SER A 21 -12.52 8.60 3.99
C SER A 21 -12.10 9.80 4.83
N GLY A 22 -11.01 10.47 4.45
CA GLY A 22 -10.53 11.65 5.16
C GLY A 22 -9.67 11.37 6.41
N SER A 23 -9.32 10.10 6.66
CA SER A 23 -8.49 9.67 7.80
C SER A 23 -7.12 10.35 7.91
N ARG A 24 -6.61 10.93 6.81
CA ARG A 24 -5.34 11.67 6.76
C ARG A 24 -5.50 13.16 6.43
N LEU A 25 -6.69 13.75 6.56
CA LEU A 25 -6.88 15.18 6.26
C LEU A 25 -6.01 16.09 7.11
N ALA A 26 -5.72 15.71 8.36
CA ALA A 26 -4.81 16.44 9.25
C ALA A 26 -3.36 16.52 8.74
N TRP A 27 -2.97 15.68 7.78
CA TRP A 27 -1.63 15.66 7.20
C TRP A 27 -1.52 16.52 5.93
N CYS A 28 -2.65 17.05 5.48
CA CYS A 28 -2.75 17.91 4.32
C CYS A 28 -2.81 19.36 4.76
N SER A 29 -2.35 20.27 3.90
CA SER A 29 -2.51 21.71 4.13
C SER A 29 -4.00 22.09 4.30
N PRO A 30 -4.32 23.21 4.96
CA PRO A 30 -5.69 23.73 5.00
C PRO A 30 -6.30 23.86 3.61
N TRP A 31 -7.64 23.74 3.52
CA TRP A 31 -8.37 23.77 2.26
C TRP A 31 -9.79 24.28 2.47
N ASP A 32 -10.16 25.23 1.64
CA ASP A 32 -11.43 25.95 1.61
C ASP A 32 -12.20 25.74 0.30
N GLY A 33 -11.64 24.96 -0.63
CA GLY A 33 -12.22 24.68 -1.94
C GLY A 33 -13.12 23.44 -2.00
N PRO A 34 -13.57 23.06 -3.21
CA PRO A 34 -14.40 21.88 -3.41
C PRO A 34 -13.62 20.59 -3.11
N THR A 35 -14.33 19.61 -2.55
CA THR A 35 -13.79 18.30 -2.24
C THR A 35 -14.61 17.23 -2.95
N VAL A 36 -13.94 16.32 -3.66
CA VAL A 36 -14.57 15.19 -4.36
C VAL A 36 -14.10 13.90 -3.71
N SER A 37 -15.06 13.06 -3.31
CA SER A 37 -14.76 11.81 -2.63
C SER A 37 -14.51 10.68 -3.63
N THR A 38 -13.56 9.78 -3.33
CA THR A 38 -13.40 8.48 -3.99
C THR A 38 -14.10 7.36 -3.26
N PHE A 39 -14.68 7.59 -2.07
CA PHE A 39 -15.23 6.54 -1.20
C PHE A 39 -16.28 5.67 -1.91
N GLY A 40 -17.10 6.27 -2.78
CA GLY A 40 -18.10 5.54 -3.57
C GLY A 40 -17.56 4.75 -4.77
N LEU A 41 -16.26 4.84 -5.08
CA LEU A 41 -15.54 4.01 -6.06
C LEU A 41 -14.94 2.82 -5.30
N ALA A 42 -15.77 1.88 -4.89
CA ALA A 42 -15.37 0.73 -4.08
C ALA A 42 -15.72 -0.59 -4.79
N GLY A 43 -14.88 -1.60 -4.58
CA GLY A 43 -15.05 -2.93 -5.14
C GLY A 43 -13.75 -3.52 -5.68
N ILE A 44 -13.70 -4.84 -5.76
CA ILE A 44 -12.63 -5.61 -6.39
C ILE A 44 -12.96 -5.72 -7.88
N GLU A 45 -12.07 -5.21 -8.74
CA GLU A 45 -12.19 -5.35 -10.19
C GLU A 45 -11.67 -6.71 -10.67
N GLU A 46 -10.63 -7.22 -10.02
CA GLU A 46 -10.01 -8.50 -10.35
C GLU A 46 -9.29 -9.07 -9.13
N LEU A 47 -9.41 -10.38 -8.90
CA LEU A 47 -8.60 -11.13 -7.95
C LEU A 47 -8.07 -12.39 -8.66
N SER A 48 -6.75 -12.47 -8.84
CA SER A 48 -6.09 -13.68 -9.32
C SER A 48 -5.32 -14.31 -8.15
N VAL A 49 -5.89 -15.39 -7.60
CA VAL A 49 -5.24 -16.21 -6.57
C VAL A 49 -3.96 -16.88 -7.09
N PRO A 50 -3.93 -17.47 -8.31
CA PRO A 50 -2.71 -18.09 -8.83
C PRO A 50 -1.57 -17.08 -9.03
N ASP A 51 -1.89 -15.89 -9.56
CA ASP A 51 -0.88 -14.86 -9.82
C ASP A 51 -0.59 -14.01 -8.58
N ARG A 52 -1.36 -14.20 -7.50
CA ARG A 52 -1.30 -13.43 -6.25
C ARG A 52 -1.32 -11.94 -6.53
N LEU A 53 -2.35 -11.50 -7.24
CA LEU A 53 -2.60 -10.09 -7.50
C LEU A 53 -4.08 -9.75 -7.32
N VAL A 54 -4.35 -8.51 -6.95
CA VAL A 54 -5.70 -7.95 -6.89
C VAL A 54 -5.71 -6.57 -7.52
N THR A 55 -6.71 -6.27 -8.34
CA THR A 55 -7.05 -4.92 -8.77
C THR A 55 -8.29 -4.46 -8.03
N VAL A 56 -8.19 -3.35 -7.30
CA VAL A 56 -9.27 -2.82 -6.46
C VAL A 56 -9.48 -1.33 -6.72
N LEU A 57 -10.73 -0.88 -6.62
CA LEU A 57 -11.07 0.53 -6.71
C LEU A 57 -10.57 1.31 -5.49
N ALA A 58 -10.22 2.58 -5.68
CA ALA A 58 -9.53 3.41 -4.69
C ALA A 58 -10.35 3.70 -3.43
N GLY A 59 -11.68 3.66 -3.51
CA GLY A 59 -12.60 3.83 -2.37
C GLY A 59 -12.84 2.55 -1.58
N THR A 60 -12.35 1.39 -2.05
CA THR A 60 -12.49 0.12 -1.34
C THR A 60 -11.90 0.24 0.07
N GLN A 61 -12.65 -0.21 1.07
CA GLN A 61 -12.18 -0.17 2.45
C GLN A 61 -11.07 -1.19 2.64
N VAL A 62 -10.06 -0.82 3.43
CA VAL A 62 -8.93 -1.71 3.71
C VAL A 62 -9.39 -2.96 4.44
N GLU A 63 -10.30 -2.82 5.40
CA GLU A 63 -10.86 -3.93 6.18
C GLU A 63 -11.58 -4.94 5.27
N ASP A 64 -12.54 -4.49 4.47
CA ASP A 64 -13.28 -5.32 3.51
C ASP A 64 -12.35 -6.11 2.58
N LEU A 65 -11.31 -5.44 2.04
CA LEU A 65 -10.34 -6.13 1.19
C LEU A 65 -9.55 -7.19 1.96
N LEU A 66 -9.07 -6.87 3.16
CA LEU A 66 -8.29 -7.80 3.96
C LEU A 66 -9.13 -9.02 4.39
N GLU A 67 -10.40 -8.83 4.68
CA GLU A 67 -11.32 -9.93 4.99
C GLU A 67 -11.53 -10.86 3.79
N GLU A 68 -11.78 -10.30 2.61
CA GLU A 68 -11.92 -11.08 1.38
C GLU A 68 -10.66 -11.88 1.07
N LEU A 69 -9.48 -11.25 1.15
CA LEU A 69 -8.20 -11.90 0.86
C LEU A 69 -7.90 -13.07 1.81
N LYS A 70 -8.31 -12.97 3.09
CA LYS A 70 -8.12 -14.05 4.06
C LYS A 70 -8.86 -15.32 3.66
N THR A 71 -10.02 -15.22 3.01
CA THR A 71 -10.78 -16.41 2.55
C THR A 71 -10.00 -17.24 1.53
N HIS A 72 -9.01 -16.63 0.87
CA HIS A 72 -8.11 -17.26 -0.09
C HIS A 72 -6.71 -17.57 0.47
N GLY A 73 -6.49 -17.37 1.78
CA GLY A 73 -5.17 -17.53 2.39
C GLY A 73 -4.15 -16.49 1.91
N LEU A 74 -4.62 -15.32 1.49
CA LEU A 74 -3.81 -14.21 0.99
C LEU A 74 -3.93 -12.98 1.91
N GLY A 75 -2.98 -12.05 1.79
CA GLY A 75 -3.00 -10.81 2.55
C GLY A 75 -2.03 -9.76 2.01
N LEU A 76 -2.08 -8.58 2.63
CA LEU A 76 -1.17 -7.47 2.42
C LEU A 76 -0.37 -7.21 3.71
N PRO A 77 0.96 -7.02 3.66
CA PRO A 77 1.79 -6.84 4.86
C PRO A 77 1.69 -5.44 5.51
N LEU A 78 0.49 -4.88 5.59
CA LEU A 78 0.24 -3.51 6.02
C LEU A 78 0.65 -3.23 7.47
N ALA A 79 1.09 -1.99 7.73
CA ALA A 79 1.43 -1.54 9.07
C ALA A 79 0.20 -1.37 9.96
N GLN A 80 0.08 -2.21 10.99
CA GLN A 80 -1.00 -2.20 11.98
C GLN A 80 -1.10 -0.89 12.79
N GLY A 81 -0.09 -0.02 12.77
CA GLY A 81 -0.12 1.30 13.41
C GLY A 81 -0.63 2.44 12.51
N ASP A 82 -0.93 2.16 11.24
CA ASP A 82 -1.38 3.17 10.29
C ASP A 82 -2.84 3.59 10.59
N PRO A 83 -3.15 4.90 10.70
CA PRO A 83 -4.52 5.38 10.87
C PRO A 83 -5.50 4.87 9.81
N VAL A 84 -5.04 4.59 8.59
CA VAL A 84 -5.87 4.05 7.51
C VAL A 84 -6.16 2.55 7.71
N VAL A 85 -5.30 1.83 8.44
CA VAL A 85 -5.49 0.41 8.74
C VAL A 85 -6.27 0.22 10.05
N THR A 86 -6.07 1.13 11.01
CA THR A 86 -6.69 1.07 12.35
C THR A 86 -8.07 1.73 12.41
N GLN A 87 -8.37 2.67 11.51
CA GLN A 87 -9.71 3.24 11.40
C GLN A 87 -10.57 2.40 10.46
N ARG A 88 -11.78 2.07 10.92
CA ARG A 88 -12.79 1.23 10.24
C ARG A 88 -13.21 1.70 8.83
N TYR A 89 -12.79 2.90 8.41
CA TYR A 89 -13.20 3.49 7.14
C TYR A 89 -12.00 3.83 6.24
N GLY A 90 -10.78 3.40 6.57
CA GLY A 90 -9.64 3.65 5.71
C GLY A 90 -9.82 3.06 4.31
N THR A 91 -9.40 3.81 3.29
CA THR A 91 -9.56 3.39 1.87
C THR A 91 -8.21 3.02 1.27
N ILE A 92 -8.20 2.08 0.32
CA ILE A 92 -6.99 1.65 -0.40
C ILE A 92 -6.32 2.84 -1.11
N GLY A 93 -7.10 3.71 -1.75
CA GLY A 93 -6.58 4.93 -2.37
C GLY A 93 -5.91 5.85 -1.35
N GLY A 94 -6.55 6.09 -0.20
CA GLY A 94 -5.96 6.91 0.87
C GLY A 94 -4.68 6.32 1.45
N LEU A 95 -4.61 4.99 1.58
CA LEU A 95 -3.45 4.25 2.06
C LEU A 95 -2.22 4.48 1.17
N PHE A 96 -2.34 4.19 -0.13
CA PHE A 96 -1.22 4.28 -1.07
C PHE A 96 -0.91 5.72 -1.48
N MET A 97 -1.92 6.58 -1.65
CA MET A 97 -1.67 7.99 -2.00
C MET A 97 -1.06 8.77 -0.84
N GLY A 98 -1.33 8.40 0.42
CA GLY A 98 -0.74 9.10 1.56
C GLY A 98 0.73 8.77 1.84
N GLY A 99 1.21 7.62 1.36
CA GLY A 99 2.62 7.21 1.44
C GLY A 99 3.08 6.96 2.87
N LEU A 100 2.95 5.71 3.33
CA LEU A 100 3.45 5.27 4.63
C LEU A 100 4.22 3.96 4.54
N PRO A 101 4.97 3.60 5.60
CA PRO A 101 5.75 2.36 5.65
C PRO A 101 4.87 1.14 5.66
N ALA A 102 5.46 0.06 5.20
CA ALA A 102 4.85 -1.24 5.06
C ALA A 102 5.78 -2.24 5.77
N TRP A 103 5.26 -3.28 6.44
CA TRP A 103 6.16 -4.28 7.03
C TRP A 103 6.85 -5.05 5.91
N GLY A 104 8.18 -5.02 5.85
CA GLY A 104 8.95 -5.75 4.82
C GLY A 104 9.18 -4.99 3.49
N GLY A 105 8.99 -3.67 3.44
CA GLY A 105 9.37 -2.84 2.28
C GLY A 105 8.66 -1.49 2.24
N GLU A 106 8.76 -0.79 1.11
CA GLU A 106 7.96 0.41 0.87
C GLU A 106 6.61 0.05 0.24
N THR A 107 5.53 0.72 0.64
CA THR A 107 4.17 0.48 0.08
C THR A 107 4.14 0.63 -1.45
N ARG A 108 5.02 1.47 -2.03
CA ARG A 108 5.16 1.61 -3.49
C ARG A 108 5.65 0.37 -4.21
N ASP A 109 6.38 -0.53 -3.54
CA ASP A 109 6.90 -1.76 -4.15
C ASP A 109 5.82 -2.81 -4.34
N TRP A 110 4.68 -2.64 -3.68
CA TRP A 110 3.56 -3.57 -3.73
C TRP A 110 2.57 -3.20 -4.83
N VAL A 111 2.66 -1.97 -5.34
CA VAL A 111 1.82 -1.46 -6.42
C VAL A 111 2.42 -1.90 -7.75
N LEU A 112 1.75 -2.86 -8.39
CA LEU A 112 2.09 -3.35 -9.72
C LEU A 112 1.60 -2.39 -10.80
N GLY A 113 0.45 -1.76 -10.59
CA GLY A 113 -0.10 -0.77 -11.50
C GLY A 113 -1.21 0.06 -10.89
N MET A 114 -1.59 1.14 -11.56
CA MET A 114 -2.65 2.04 -11.13
C MET A 114 -3.44 2.55 -12.33
N GLN A 115 -4.73 2.78 -12.13
CA GLN A 115 -5.52 3.64 -13.00
C GLN A 115 -5.71 4.99 -12.31
N VAL A 116 -5.39 6.06 -13.02
CA VAL A 116 -5.39 7.42 -12.47
C VAL A 116 -6.11 8.39 -13.40
N LEU A 117 -6.72 9.42 -12.80
CA LEU A 117 -7.25 10.59 -13.50
C LEU A 117 -6.25 11.74 -13.38
N ARG A 118 -5.86 12.30 -14.52
CA ARG A 118 -4.95 13.45 -14.61
C ARG A 118 -5.73 14.77 -14.56
N GLY A 119 -5.03 15.88 -14.30
CA GLY A 119 -5.63 17.21 -14.21
C GLY A 119 -6.28 17.71 -15.51
N ASP A 120 -5.89 17.15 -16.67
CA ASP A 120 -6.54 17.41 -17.97
C ASP A 120 -7.80 16.56 -18.18
N GLY A 121 -8.19 15.74 -17.20
CA GLY A 121 -9.34 14.85 -17.28
C GLY A 121 -9.08 13.56 -18.07
N SER A 122 -7.85 13.32 -18.55
CA SER A 122 -7.50 12.07 -19.21
C SER A 122 -7.31 10.94 -18.21
N LEU A 123 -7.72 9.73 -18.60
CA LEU A 123 -7.47 8.51 -17.86
C LEU A 123 -6.14 7.92 -18.31
N ALA A 124 -5.28 7.58 -17.35
CA ALA A 124 -4.02 6.91 -17.62
C ALA A 124 -3.92 5.61 -16.82
N LYS A 125 -3.31 4.59 -17.43
CA LYS A 125 -2.88 3.37 -16.76
C LYS A 125 -1.36 3.40 -16.68
N VAL A 126 -0.82 3.14 -15.49
CA VAL A 126 0.61 3.08 -15.24
C VAL A 126 0.97 1.77 -14.55
N GLY A 127 2.19 1.31 -14.77
CA GLY A 127 2.65 -0.01 -14.32
C GLY A 127 2.07 -1.16 -15.15
N ALA A 128 2.29 -2.38 -14.70
CA ALA A 128 1.86 -3.60 -15.37
C ALA A 128 1.54 -4.70 -14.35
N LYS A 129 0.61 -5.59 -14.68
CA LYS A 129 0.18 -6.71 -13.82
C LYS A 129 1.18 -7.86 -13.78
N VAL A 130 2.48 -7.57 -13.88
CA VAL A 130 3.55 -8.57 -13.96
C VAL A 130 4.64 -8.26 -12.93
N ALA A 131 5.24 -9.30 -12.36
CA ALA A 131 6.27 -9.17 -11.34
C ALA A 131 7.55 -8.48 -11.85
N LYS A 132 7.82 -8.58 -13.16
CA LYS A 132 8.97 -7.92 -13.81
C LYS A 132 8.49 -7.23 -15.07
N SER A 133 8.45 -5.91 -15.03
CA SER A 133 8.24 -5.08 -16.21
C SER A 133 9.60 -4.66 -16.77
N VAL A 134 9.72 -4.69 -18.10
CA VAL A 134 10.87 -4.12 -18.85
C VAL A 134 10.43 -2.85 -19.59
N ALA A 135 9.17 -2.45 -19.44
CA ALA A 135 8.58 -1.31 -20.12
C ALA A 135 8.81 -0.02 -19.31
N GLY A 136 9.80 0.77 -19.72
CA GLY A 136 9.95 2.19 -19.33
C GLY A 136 10.01 2.48 -17.82
N TYR A 137 9.67 3.72 -17.46
CA TYR A 137 9.65 4.22 -16.08
C TYR A 137 8.47 3.66 -15.27
N ASP A 138 8.70 3.32 -13.99
CA ASP A 138 7.67 2.93 -13.02
C ASP A 138 6.80 4.11 -12.56
N GLY A 139 5.92 4.61 -13.44
CA GLY A 139 5.05 5.76 -13.16
C GLY A 139 4.14 5.55 -11.94
N GLN A 140 3.73 4.33 -11.65
CA GLN A 140 2.93 3.98 -10.48
C GLN A 140 3.65 4.31 -9.16
N ARG A 141 4.96 4.05 -9.10
CA ARG A 141 5.78 4.33 -7.90
C ARG A 141 5.92 5.82 -7.62
N PHE A 142 5.82 6.66 -8.65
CA PHE A 142 5.86 8.12 -8.52
C PHE A 142 4.56 8.71 -7.95
N PHE A 143 3.41 8.08 -8.23
CA PHE A 143 2.12 8.57 -7.72
C PHE A 143 1.82 8.14 -6.29
N VAL A 144 2.40 7.02 -5.83
CA VAL A 144 2.34 6.61 -4.42
C VAL A 144 2.96 7.70 -3.55
N GLY A 145 2.26 8.10 -2.48
CA GLY A 145 2.68 9.20 -1.61
C GLY A 145 2.40 10.61 -2.13
N SER A 146 1.84 10.79 -3.33
CA SER A 146 1.54 12.11 -3.89
C SER A 146 0.35 12.84 -3.25
N ARG A 147 -0.37 12.19 -2.32
CA ARG A 147 -1.49 12.73 -1.54
C ARG A 147 -2.62 13.36 -2.37
N GLY A 148 -2.78 12.90 -3.62
CA GLY A 148 -3.77 13.43 -4.56
C GLY A 148 -3.40 14.76 -5.19
N GLY A 149 -2.16 15.25 -5.01
CA GLY A 149 -1.68 16.50 -5.59
C GLY A 149 -1.25 16.40 -7.06
N LEU A 150 -0.92 15.20 -7.54
CA LEU A 150 -0.48 14.96 -8.93
C LEU A 150 -1.58 14.33 -9.79
N VAL A 151 -2.31 13.36 -9.23
CA VAL A 151 -3.35 12.60 -9.90
C VAL A 151 -4.40 12.16 -8.89
N ALA A 152 -5.63 11.90 -9.36
CA ALA A 152 -6.62 11.19 -8.56
C ALA A 152 -6.50 9.69 -8.82
N CYS A 153 -6.34 8.90 -7.75
CA CYS A 153 -6.29 7.44 -7.85
C CYS A 153 -7.71 6.88 -8.06
N LEU A 154 -7.88 6.03 -9.07
CA LEU A 154 -9.16 5.38 -9.38
C LEU A 154 -9.14 3.90 -9.00
N SER A 155 -8.07 3.19 -9.36
CA SER A 155 -7.84 1.81 -8.96
C SER A 155 -6.36 1.50 -8.81
N VAL A 156 -6.06 0.48 -8.00
CA VAL A 156 -4.70 0.04 -7.71
C VAL A 156 -4.64 -1.47 -7.92
N THR A 157 -3.62 -1.92 -8.65
CA THR A 157 -3.25 -3.34 -8.73
C THR A 157 -2.13 -3.61 -7.77
N LEU A 158 -2.37 -4.53 -6.84
CA LEU A 158 -1.48 -4.90 -5.76
C LEU A 158 -0.99 -6.32 -5.94
N ARG A 159 0.28 -6.54 -5.61
CA ARG A 159 0.79 -7.87 -5.32
C ARG A 159 0.24 -8.36 -3.99
N LEU A 160 -0.02 -9.66 -3.87
CA LEU A 160 -0.51 -10.32 -2.68
C LEU A 160 0.55 -11.27 -2.11
N TRP A 161 0.45 -11.52 -0.80
CA TRP A 161 1.32 -12.44 -0.08
C TRP A 161 0.52 -13.56 0.58
N PRO A 162 1.12 -14.73 0.79
CA PRO A 162 0.52 -15.76 1.64
C PRO A 162 0.19 -15.20 3.02
N LEU A 163 -1.00 -15.51 3.54
CA LEU A 163 -1.48 -14.99 4.82
C LEU A 163 -0.54 -15.39 5.98
N ALA A 164 -0.04 -16.64 5.99
CA ALA A 164 0.92 -17.09 7.00
C ALA A 164 2.21 -16.26 7.03
N LEU A 165 2.66 -15.77 5.86
CA LEU A 165 3.81 -14.87 5.80
C LEU A 165 3.46 -13.50 6.36
N VAL A 166 2.30 -12.94 6.00
CA VAL A 166 1.80 -11.67 6.54
C VAL A 166 1.67 -11.75 8.07
N ASP A 167 1.13 -12.84 8.60
CA ASP A 167 1.01 -13.07 10.04
C ASP A 167 2.38 -13.23 10.71
N SER A 168 3.35 -13.87 10.07
CA SER A 168 4.73 -13.94 10.60
C SER A 168 5.45 -12.60 10.64
N LEU A 169 5.01 -11.62 9.83
CA LEU A 169 5.52 -10.25 9.84
C LEU A 169 4.87 -9.39 10.93
N ARG A 170 3.75 -9.85 11.50
CA ARG A 170 3.19 -9.29 12.73
C ARG A 170 4.05 -9.77 13.90
N ALA A 171 5.27 -9.25 14.00
CA ALA A 171 6.00 -9.35 15.25
C ALA A 171 5.13 -8.73 16.37
N PRO A 172 5.15 -9.28 17.60
CA PRO A 172 4.47 -8.63 18.71
C PRO A 172 4.93 -7.17 18.74
N ALA A 173 3.97 -6.26 18.93
CA ALA A 173 4.30 -4.88 19.26
C ALA A 173 5.26 -4.95 20.44
N PHE A 174 6.54 -4.67 20.20
CA PHE A 174 7.51 -4.64 21.29
C PHE A 174 7.08 -3.48 22.17
N GLU A 175 6.61 -3.78 23.38
CA GLU A 175 6.17 -2.79 24.37
C GLU A 175 7.31 -1.81 24.73
N ASP A 176 8.56 -2.19 24.43
CA ASP A 176 9.76 -1.37 24.60
C ASP A 176 10.63 -1.38 23.32
N VAL A 177 10.40 -0.44 22.40
CA VAL A 177 11.36 -0.12 21.32
C VAL A 177 12.31 0.94 21.82
N ARG A 178 13.59 0.60 21.88
CA ARG A 178 14.64 1.41 22.47
C ARG A 178 15.69 1.52 21.35
N ALA A 179 15.98 2.73 20.84
CA ALA A 179 16.61 2.92 19.52
C ALA A 179 18.03 2.33 19.30
N VAL A 180 18.61 2.49 18.10
CA VAL A 180 19.95 1.96 17.76
C VAL A 180 20.86 3.11 17.30
N TRP A 181 22.00 3.29 17.98
CA TRP A 181 23.10 4.19 17.62
C TRP A 181 24.35 3.32 17.36
N PHE A 182 24.99 3.42 16.18
CA PHE A 182 26.23 2.69 15.88
C PHE A 182 27.41 3.66 15.68
N ASP A 183 28.36 3.62 16.61
CA ASP A 183 29.77 4.02 16.46
C ASP A 183 30.04 5.38 15.78
N GLY A 184 29.31 6.43 16.17
CA GLY A 184 29.59 7.81 15.78
C GLY A 184 29.48 8.13 14.27
N GLN A 185 28.94 7.21 13.46
CA GLN A 185 28.73 7.41 12.02
C GLN A 185 27.31 7.02 11.61
N VAL A 186 26.64 7.89 10.84
CA VAL A 186 25.41 7.52 10.12
C VAL A 186 25.81 6.62 8.95
N ARG A 187 25.62 5.31 9.11
CA ARG A 187 25.72 4.36 8.00
C ARG A 187 24.35 4.19 7.36
N TRP A 188 24.23 4.55 6.09
CA TRP A 188 23.07 4.21 5.26
C TRP A 188 23.07 2.71 5.01
N GLY A 189 22.26 1.96 5.75
CA GLY A 189 21.98 0.55 5.52
C GLY A 189 20.51 0.37 5.15
N ALA A 190 20.24 -0.37 4.07
CA ALA A 190 18.93 -0.57 3.44
C ALA A 190 17.91 -1.38 4.27
N SER A 191 17.90 -1.24 5.59
CA SER A 191 17.13 -2.10 6.51
C SER A 191 16.84 -1.39 7.82
N VAL A 192 16.16 -0.25 7.73
CA VAL A 192 15.32 0.34 8.79
C VAL A 192 13.89 0.06 8.34
N PRO A 193 12.90 -0.24 9.21
CA PRO A 193 11.51 -0.15 8.81
C PRO A 193 11.35 1.22 8.14
N THR A 194 10.87 1.29 6.90
CA THR A 194 10.89 2.55 6.13
C THR A 194 9.96 3.65 6.69
N GLY A 195 9.48 3.47 7.92
CA GLY A 195 9.15 4.56 8.84
C GLY A 195 9.14 4.07 10.27
N ALA A 196 10.31 3.69 10.76
CA ALA A 196 10.69 4.20 12.05
C ALA A 196 10.72 5.74 11.92
N ASP A 197 9.66 6.41 12.38
CA ASP A 197 9.80 7.78 12.83
C ASP A 197 10.96 7.79 13.83
N TRP A 198 11.96 8.63 13.56
CA TRP A 198 13.20 8.69 14.32
C TRP A 198 12.92 8.84 15.82
N TRP A 199 13.43 7.91 16.62
CA TRP A 199 13.63 8.11 18.06
C TRP A 199 15.09 7.76 18.40
N ILE A 200 15.71 8.52 19.30
CA ILE A 200 17.06 8.26 19.84
C ILE A 200 16.88 7.49 21.17
N GLY A 201 17.62 6.39 21.39
CA GLY A 201 17.42 5.41 22.49
C GLY A 201 18.24 4.11 22.28
N GLN A 202 18.12 3.06 23.11
CA GLN A 202 19.04 1.88 23.16
C GLN A 202 18.37 0.48 23.14
N GLY A 203 18.44 -0.32 22.05
CA GLY A 203 17.99 -1.73 22.00
C GLY A 203 17.57 -2.28 20.61
N GLY A 204 18.47 -2.92 19.86
CA GLY A 204 18.18 -3.47 18.52
C GLY A 204 18.21 -4.99 18.40
N ALA A 205 17.20 -5.55 17.71
CA ALA A 205 17.27 -6.85 17.03
C ALA A 205 16.96 -6.67 15.54
N ARG A 206 17.56 -7.49 14.67
CA ARG A 206 17.37 -7.44 13.20
C ARG A 206 15.94 -7.87 12.83
N SER A 207 15.21 -6.99 12.16
CA SER A 207 14.04 -7.38 11.36
C SER A 207 14.48 -7.72 9.92
N PRO A 208 13.97 -8.81 9.31
CA PRO A 208 14.25 -9.13 7.91
C PRO A 208 13.45 -8.21 7.00
N SER A 209 13.99 -7.04 6.66
CA SER A 209 13.28 -6.02 5.87
C SER A 209 14.03 -5.67 4.58
N SER A 210 13.76 -6.43 3.52
CA SER A 210 13.96 -6.04 2.12
C SER A 210 13.00 -6.87 1.23
N VAL A 211 12.49 -6.30 0.12
CA VAL A 211 11.63 -7.05 -0.84
C VAL A 211 12.30 -8.35 -1.31
N PRO A 212 13.62 -8.39 -1.63
CA PRO A 212 14.30 -9.64 -1.97
C PRO A 212 14.31 -10.70 -0.86
N ASP A 213 14.42 -10.30 0.41
CA ASP A 213 14.40 -11.23 1.53
C ASP A 213 12.98 -11.74 1.83
N LEU A 214 11.97 -10.90 1.66
CA LEU A 214 10.56 -11.30 1.76
C LEU A 214 10.18 -12.30 0.67
N GLU A 215 10.64 -12.09 -0.57
CA GLU A 215 10.45 -13.05 -1.66
C GLU A 215 11.15 -14.38 -1.40
N ARG A 216 12.38 -14.34 -0.87
CA ARG A 216 13.13 -15.55 -0.51
C ARG A 216 12.40 -16.33 0.59
N ARG A 217 11.86 -15.63 1.60
CA ARG A 217 11.10 -16.22 2.69
C ARG A 217 9.74 -16.76 2.25
N ALA A 218 9.04 -16.05 1.36
CA ALA A 218 7.84 -16.57 0.71
C ALA A 218 8.15 -17.88 -0.04
N LYS A 219 9.25 -17.92 -0.79
CA LYS A 219 9.70 -19.14 -1.49
C LYS A 219 10.16 -20.27 -0.56
N SER A 220 10.62 -19.98 0.65
CA SER A 220 11.00 -21.02 1.62
C SER A 220 9.82 -21.63 2.37
N ILE A 221 8.69 -20.90 2.43
CA ILE A 221 7.44 -21.36 3.06
C ILE A 221 6.57 -22.13 2.04
N LEU A 222 6.81 -21.89 0.75
CA LEU A 222 6.14 -22.58 -0.34
C LEU A 222 7.00 -23.76 -0.82
N ASP A 223 6.36 -24.87 -1.17
CA ASP A 223 6.97 -25.98 -1.87
C ASP A 223 7.37 -25.55 -3.31
N PRO A 224 8.15 -26.37 -4.04
CA PRO A 224 8.54 -26.08 -5.43
C PRO A 224 7.36 -25.90 -6.40
N SER A 225 6.15 -26.32 -6.01
CA SER A 225 4.91 -26.18 -6.79
C SER A 225 4.10 -24.92 -6.44
N GLY A 226 4.55 -24.13 -5.46
CA GLY A 226 3.88 -22.91 -5.01
C GLY A 226 2.77 -23.13 -3.97
N ARG A 227 2.68 -24.32 -3.37
CA ARG A 227 1.75 -24.65 -2.26
C ARG A 227 2.47 -24.49 -0.92
N PHE A 228 1.75 -24.35 0.19
CA PHE A 228 2.39 -24.31 1.51
C PHE A 228 3.12 -25.62 1.79
N ALA A 229 4.36 -25.55 2.29
CA ALA A 229 5.11 -26.73 2.70
C ALA A 229 4.34 -27.48 3.80
N GLU A 230 4.25 -28.81 3.70
CA GLU A 230 3.54 -29.66 4.67
C GLU A 230 4.04 -29.38 6.10
N GLY A 231 3.12 -29.07 7.01
CA GLY A 231 3.39 -28.70 8.40
C GLY A 231 2.93 -27.29 8.83
N TRP A 232 2.38 -26.49 7.90
CA TRP A 232 1.94 -25.11 8.14
C TRP A 232 0.43 -24.86 7.90
N LEU A 233 -0.40 -25.89 8.04
CA LEU A 233 -1.87 -25.79 8.02
C LEU A 233 -2.43 -25.61 9.43
#